data_AF-A0A1C6UHV4-F1
#
_entry.id   AF-A0A1C6UHV4-F1
#
_cell.length_a   1.000
_cell.length_b   1.000
_cell.length_c   1.000
_cell.angle_alpha   90.00
_cell.angle_beta   90.00
_cell.angle_gamma   90.00
#
_symmetry.space_group_name_H-M   'P 1'
#
loop_
_entity.id
_entity.type
_entity.pdbx_description
1 polymer ?
#
loop_
_entity_poly.entity_id
_entity_poly.type
_entity_poly.pdbx_seq_one_letter_code
_entity_poly.pdbx_strand_id
1 'polypeptide(L)'
;MSTLIDDFPVLTPVTDEDLAFAVRAVRTHVPESWPEGELCRSERVPYPCRLARWGRATLAAAGLPEAEVEADAAAVDRLACEAGA
;
A
#
# COMPACT_ATOMS: atom_id res chain seq x y z
N MET A 1 -23.20 26.43 -8.43
CA MET A 1 -21.87 27.06 -8.34
C MET A 1 -20.87 25.95 -8.08
N SER A 2 -20.35 25.32 -9.14
CA SER A 2 -19.18 24.44 -9.01
C SER A 2 -17.97 25.33 -8.81
N THR A 3 -17.31 25.20 -7.67
CA THR A 3 -15.98 25.74 -7.46
C THR A 3 -15.03 24.94 -8.33
N LEU A 4 -14.38 25.59 -9.31
CA LEU A 4 -13.41 25.03 -10.27
C LEU A 4 -12.21 24.28 -9.62
N ILE A 5 -12.19 24.14 -8.31
CA ILE A 5 -11.15 23.49 -7.51
C ILE A 5 -11.32 21.96 -7.50
N ASP A 6 -12.54 21.44 -7.68
CA ASP A 6 -12.80 19.98 -7.69
C ASP A 6 -12.31 19.27 -8.97
N ASP A 7 -12.00 20.01 -10.03
CA ASP A 7 -11.70 19.45 -11.36
C ASP A 7 -10.20 19.51 -11.71
N PHE A 8 -9.36 20.01 -10.80
CA PHE A 8 -7.92 19.96 -10.97
C PHE A 8 -7.39 18.68 -10.30
N PRO A 9 -6.87 17.69 -11.05
CA PRO A 9 -6.29 16.51 -10.44
C PRO A 9 -5.04 16.94 -9.67
N VAL A 10 -5.19 17.10 -8.35
CA VAL A 10 -4.04 17.16 -7.46
C VAL A 10 -3.47 15.76 -7.43
N LEU A 11 -2.52 15.50 -8.34
CA LEU A 11 -1.69 14.32 -8.27
C LEU A 11 -0.88 14.45 -6.98
N THR A 12 -1.19 13.65 -5.98
CA THR A 12 -0.25 13.34 -4.89
C THR A 12 0.71 12.30 -5.43
N PRO A 13 1.92 12.68 -5.88
CA PRO A 13 2.89 11.70 -6.31
C PRO A 13 3.21 10.77 -5.14
N VAL A 14 3.32 9.47 -5.43
CA VAL A 14 3.83 8.50 -4.47
C VAL A 14 5.33 8.75 -4.32
N THR A 15 5.79 9.00 -3.10
CA THR A 15 7.22 9.17 -2.81
C THR A 15 7.91 7.84 -2.52
N ASP A 16 9.24 7.81 -2.56
CA ASP A 16 10.01 6.62 -2.17
C ASP A 16 9.77 6.25 -0.69
N GLU A 17 9.53 7.24 0.17
CA GLU A 17 9.15 7.03 1.56
C GLU A 17 7.77 6.39 1.68
N ASP A 18 6.79 6.86 0.89
CA ASP A 18 5.46 6.24 0.82
C ASP A 18 5.54 4.79 0.34
N LEU A 19 6.42 4.47 -0.62
CA LEU A 19 6.66 3.11 -1.07
C LEU A 19 7.21 2.22 0.05
N ALA A 20 8.25 2.69 0.76
CA ALA A 20 8.83 1.95 1.87
C ALA A 20 7.80 1.65 2.97
N PHE A 21 6.97 2.65 3.31
CA PHE A 21 5.89 2.47 4.28
C PHE A 21 4.76 1.58 3.76
N ALA A 22 4.39 1.69 2.48
CA ALA A 22 3.35 0.86 1.89
C ALA A 22 3.74 -0.62 1.86
N VAL A 23 5.00 -0.91 1.51
CA VAL A 23 5.58 -2.27 1.56
C VAL A 23 5.53 -2.82 2.98
N ARG A 24 5.97 -2.03 3.96
CA ARG A 24 5.90 -2.41 5.37
C ARG A 24 4.45 -2.64 5.81
N ALA A 25 3.53 -1.80 5.36
CA ALA A 25 2.12 -1.91 5.70
C ALA A 25 1.52 -3.23 5.19
N VAL A 26 1.75 -3.60 3.93
CA VAL A 26 1.20 -4.86 3.38
C VAL A 26 1.81 -6.09 4.06
N ARG A 27 3.10 -6.07 4.41
CA ARG A 27 3.75 -7.20 5.11
C ARG A 27 3.33 -7.34 6.57
N THR A 28 3.08 -6.21 7.24
CA THR A 28 2.76 -6.21 8.68
C THR A 28 1.27 -6.45 8.89
N HIS A 29 0.44 -5.87 8.04
CA HIS A 29 -1.02 -5.95 8.12
C HIS A 29 -1.54 -7.04 7.18
N VAL A 30 -1.27 -8.29 7.53
CA VAL A 30 -1.77 -9.48 6.83
C VAL A 30 -3.00 -10.07 7.52
N PRO A 31 -3.86 -10.82 6.79
CA PRO A 31 -4.96 -11.55 7.41
C PRO A 31 -4.42 -12.67 8.31
N GLU A 32 -5.11 -12.90 9.42
CA GLU A 32 -4.88 -14.02 10.31
C GLU A 32 -6.23 -14.58 10.75
N SER A 33 -6.31 -15.90 10.89
CA SER A 33 -7.55 -16.58 11.29
C SER A 33 -7.72 -16.55 12.81
N TRP A 34 -8.84 -16.00 13.27
CA TRP A 34 -9.24 -15.97 14.68
C TRP A 34 -10.62 -16.61 14.85
N PRO A 35 -11.01 -16.99 16.08
CA PRO A 35 -12.36 -17.50 16.35
C PRO A 35 -13.48 -16.56 15.91
N GLU A 36 -13.25 -15.25 15.95
CA GLU A 36 -14.22 -14.20 15.61
C GLU A 36 -14.28 -13.89 14.10
N GLY A 37 -13.37 -14.45 13.30
CA GLY A 37 -13.24 -14.21 11.87
C GLY A 37 -11.81 -13.83 11.45
N GLU A 38 -11.66 -13.39 10.20
CA GLU A 38 -10.37 -12.96 9.67
C GLU A 38 -10.04 -11.53 10.13
N LEU A 39 -9.00 -11.40 10.95
CA LEU A 39 -8.56 -10.12 11.50
C LEU A 39 -7.15 -9.77 11.01
N CYS A 40 -6.85 -8.48 10.96
CA CYS A 40 -5.49 -8.01 10.74
C CYS A 40 -4.60 -8.42 11.92
N ARG A 41 -3.48 -9.12 11.64
CA ARG A 41 -2.50 -9.54 12.66
C ARG A 41 -2.04 -8.43 13.61
N SER A 42 -1.75 -7.24 13.06
CA SER A 42 -1.20 -6.13 13.84
C SER A 42 -2.29 -5.38 14.64
N GLU A 43 -3.40 -5.04 13.98
CA GLU A 43 -4.39 -4.11 14.52
C GLU A 43 -5.56 -4.82 15.23
N ARG A 44 -5.73 -6.13 15.03
CA ARG A 44 -6.87 -6.93 15.55
C ARG A 44 -8.25 -6.37 15.19
N VAL A 45 -8.36 -5.72 14.03
CA VAL A 45 -9.61 -5.28 13.42
C VAL A 45 -9.93 -6.15 12.20
N PRO A 46 -11.19 -6.19 11.72
CA PRO A 46 -11.55 -6.94 10.52
C PRO A 46 -10.61 -6.64 9.35
N TYR A 47 -10.08 -7.69 8.73
CA TYR A 47 -9.23 -7.57 7.54
C TYR A 47 -10.10 -7.30 6.30
N PRO A 48 -9.67 -6.43 5.35
CA PRO A 48 -8.45 -5.61 5.37
C PRO A 48 -8.60 -4.39 6.29
N CYS A 49 -7.57 -4.07 7.08
CA CYS A 49 -7.53 -2.84 7.89
C CYS A 49 -7.17 -1.60 7.05
N ARG A 50 -7.24 -0.40 7.65
CA ARG A 50 -6.91 0.86 6.94
C ARG A 50 -5.49 0.87 6.35
N LEU A 51 -4.50 0.38 7.10
CA LEU A 51 -3.10 0.37 6.66
C LEU A 51 -2.85 -0.66 5.56
N ALA A 52 -3.48 -1.84 5.62
CA ALA A 52 -3.43 -2.81 4.53
C ALA A 52 -4.02 -2.23 3.24
N ARG A 53 -5.17 -1.55 3.32
CA ARG A 53 -5.81 -0.90 2.16
C ARG A 53 -4.95 0.23 1.59
N TRP A 54 -4.42 1.09 2.45
CA TRP A 54 -3.54 2.17 2.03
C TRP A 54 -2.29 1.64 1.35
N GLY A 55 -1.60 0.66 1.96
CA GLY A 55 -0.39 0.08 1.38
C GLY A 55 -0.62 -0.51 -0.01
N ARG A 56 -1.70 -1.32 -0.18
CA ARG A 56 -2.07 -1.87 -1.50
C ARG A 56 -2.38 -0.76 -2.52
N ALA A 57 -3.12 0.27 -2.13
CA ALA A 57 -3.48 1.39 -3.01
C ALA A 57 -2.25 2.22 -3.44
N THR A 58 -1.33 2.50 -2.51
CA THR A 58 -0.08 3.24 -2.79
C THR A 58 0.82 2.48 -3.75
N LEU A 59 0.97 1.16 -3.57
CA LEU A 59 1.78 0.33 -4.46
C LEU A 59 1.16 0.24 -5.86
N ALA A 60 -0.16 0.08 -5.94
CA ALA A 60 -0.87 0.10 -7.22
C ALA A 60 -0.73 1.46 -7.93
N ALA A 61 -0.79 2.58 -7.19
CA ALA A 61 -0.61 3.92 -7.74
C ALA A 61 0.82 4.16 -8.27
N ALA A 62 1.81 3.45 -7.73
CA ALA A 62 3.19 3.44 -8.22
C ALA A 62 3.43 2.47 -9.39
N GLY A 63 2.39 1.74 -9.83
CA GLY A 63 2.50 0.78 -10.93
C GLY A 63 3.04 -0.60 -10.52
N LEU A 64 3.15 -0.89 -9.21
CA LEU A 64 3.57 -2.19 -8.72
C LEU A 64 2.38 -3.16 -8.68
N PRO A 65 2.39 -4.25 -9.47
CA PRO A 65 1.29 -5.19 -9.52
C PRO A 65 1.18 -5.96 -8.19
N GLU A 66 -0.05 -6.25 -7.77
CA GLU A 66 -0.37 -6.90 -6.49
C GLU A 66 0.38 -8.25 -6.32
N ALA A 67 0.61 -8.96 -7.42
CA ALA A 67 1.39 -10.21 -7.45
C ALA A 67 2.86 -10.04 -7.02
N GLU A 68 3.49 -8.88 -7.27
CA GLU A 68 4.87 -8.61 -6.86
C GLU A 68 4.97 -8.16 -5.39
N VAL A 69 3.90 -7.55 -4.88
CA VAL A 69 3.81 -7.11 -3.48
C VAL A 69 3.73 -8.31 -2.52
N GLU A 70 3.00 -9.36 -2.91
CA GLU A 70 2.95 -10.62 -2.16
C GLU A 70 4.21 -11.49 -2.36
N ALA A 71 4.95 -11.32 -3.47
CA ALA A 71 5.97 -12.28 -3.91
C ALA A 71 7.41 -12.05 -3.40
N ASP A 72 7.90 -10.83 -3.15
CA ASP A 72 9.30 -10.73 -2.68
C ASP A 72 9.75 -9.43 -2.00
N ALA A 73 10.56 -9.58 -0.96
CA ALA A 73 11.22 -8.46 -0.28
C ALA A 73 12.39 -7.84 -1.05
N ALA A 74 13.06 -8.65 -1.87
CA ALA A 74 14.20 -8.25 -2.67
C ALA A 74 13.81 -7.61 -4.02
N ALA A 75 12.56 -7.72 -4.47
CA ALA A 75 12.08 -7.05 -5.68
C ALA A 75 11.84 -5.55 -5.43
N VAL A 76 11.26 -5.22 -4.27
CA VAL A 76 11.02 -3.84 -3.84
C VAL A 76 12.33 -3.05 -3.70
N ASP A 77 13.38 -3.66 -3.12
CA ASP A 77 14.71 -3.03 -2.97
C ASP A 77 15.34 -2.68 -4.33
N ARG A 78 15.05 -3.48 -5.37
CA ARG A 78 15.55 -3.23 -6.74
C ARG A 78 14.79 -2.11 -7.43
N LEU A 79 13.47 -2.05 -7.30
CA LEU A 79 12.64 -0.97 -7.86
C LEU A 79 12.92 0.39 -7.20
N ALA A 80 13.18 0.42 -5.89
CA ALA A 80 13.64 1.62 -5.20
C ALA A 80 15.01 2.11 -5.72
N CYS A 81 15.89 1.19 -6.17
CA CYS A 81 17.14 1.56 -6.82
C CYS A 81 16.96 2.09 -8.26
N GLU A 82 15.98 1.58 -9.01
CA GLU A 82 15.74 1.96 -10.42
C GLU A 82 14.98 3.29 -10.55
N ALA A 83 14.16 3.66 -9.57
CA ALA A 83 13.47 4.96 -9.53
C ALA A 83 14.41 6.15 -9.21
N GLY A 84 15.63 5.87 -8.73
CA GLY A 84 16.62 6.88 -8.34
C GLY A 84 17.76 7.12 -9.34
N ALA A 85 17.66 6.63 -10.58
CA ALA A 85 18.67 6.78 -11.64
C ALA A 85 18.26 7.79 -12.73
#